data_AF-A0A847HIG8-F1
#
_entry.id   AF-A0A847HIG8-F1
#
_cell.length_a   1.000
_cell.length_b   1.000
_cell.length_c   1.000
_cell.angle_alpha   90.00
_cell.angle_beta   90.00
_cell.angle_gamma   90.00
#
_symmetry.space_group_name_H-M   'P 1'
#
loop_
_entity.id
_entity.type
_entity.pdbx_description
1 polymer ?
#
loop_
_entity_poly.entity_id
_entity_poly.type
_entity_poly.pdbx_seq_one_letter_code
_entity_poly.pdbx_strand_id
1 'polypeptide(L)'
;MTRKPAQAFGNVRTRQGLSMIELLVGVTIFALAMMPLMWLGTSQTRGAYSIGKHMMASQIAASFIDNLLKLPYKECLEKVQALKAQGRTPVLDNEDLQATLQVVNDQGIQSDMETSFRFFQYQFDCDENDKDRILRLNVEVFYRVDEGDEKSLASVRLNVLKFGDRNG
;
A
#
# COMPACT_ATOMS: atom_id res chain seq x y z
N MET A 1 65.09 -52.46 45.26
CA MET A 1 64.35 -52.39 43.98
C MET A 1 63.17 -53.33 44.12
N THR A 2 61.91 -52.91 44.11
CA THR A 2 61.21 -52.44 42.90
C THR A 2 59.97 -51.61 43.25
N ARG A 3 59.66 -50.69 42.33
CA ARG A 3 58.74 -49.54 42.43
C ARG A 3 57.26 -49.95 42.43
N LYS A 4 56.42 -49.20 43.17
CA LYS A 4 54.97 -49.09 42.92
C LYS A 4 54.72 -48.21 41.67
N PRO A 5 53.90 -48.62 40.68
CA PRO A 5 53.25 -47.71 39.75
C PRO A 5 51.83 -47.39 40.25
N ALA A 6 51.51 -46.12 40.47
CA ALA A 6 50.91 -45.21 39.49
C ALA A 6 49.37 -45.37 39.43
N GLN A 7 48.70 -44.52 40.22
CA GLN A 7 47.27 -44.27 40.15
C GLN A 7 46.93 -43.70 38.77
N ALA A 8 46.00 -44.35 38.06
CA ALA A 8 45.42 -43.84 36.84
C ALA A 8 44.50 -42.65 37.18
N PHE A 9 44.90 -41.45 36.80
CA PHE A 9 44.05 -40.27 36.84
C PHE A 9 42.90 -40.43 35.83
N GLY A 10 41.71 -40.67 36.36
CA GLY A 10 40.47 -40.50 35.62
C GLY A 10 40.32 -39.02 35.26
N ASN A 11 40.36 -38.70 33.96
CA ASN A 11 40.10 -37.36 33.46
C ASN A 11 38.58 -37.10 33.53
N VAL A 12 38.10 -36.65 34.69
CA VAL A 12 36.73 -36.18 34.85
C VAL A 12 36.65 -34.83 34.15
N ARG A 13 36.13 -34.80 32.92
CA ARG A 13 35.64 -33.57 32.30
C ARG A 13 34.54 -33.00 33.20
N THR A 14 34.90 -32.02 34.02
CA THR A 14 33.97 -31.21 34.79
C THR A 14 33.02 -30.54 33.80
N ARG A 15 31.76 -30.98 33.78
CA ARG A 15 30.66 -30.23 33.18
C ARG A 15 30.55 -28.92 33.97
N GLN A 16 31.21 -27.87 33.49
CA GLN A 16 31.01 -26.52 34.01
C GLN A 16 29.60 -26.09 33.57
N GLY A 17 28.66 -26.09 34.51
CA GLY A 17 27.37 -25.43 34.32
C GLY A 17 27.61 -23.92 34.17
N LEU A 18 26.92 -23.32 33.21
CA LEU A 18 26.95 -21.88 32.98
C LEU A 18 26.58 -21.13 34.27
N SER A 19 27.37 -20.10 34.61
CA SER A 19 27.06 -19.25 35.75
C SER A 19 25.75 -18.50 35.50
N MET A 20 24.94 -18.29 36.55
CA MET A 20 23.74 -17.44 36.49
C MET A 20 24.04 -16.06 35.87
N ILE A 21 25.24 -15.53 36.11
CA ILE A 21 25.70 -14.25 35.55
C ILE A 21 25.92 -14.37 34.03
N GLU A 22 26.55 -15.45 33.55
CA GLU A 22 26.72 -15.68 32.11
C GLU A 22 25.37 -15.84 31.40
N LEU A 23 24.40 -16.48 32.05
CA LEU A 23 23.06 -16.64 31.52
C LEU A 23 22.35 -15.27 31.42
N LEU A 24 22.44 -14.44 32.45
CA LEU A 24 21.84 -13.10 32.48
C LEU A 24 22.50 -12.16 31.45
N VAL A 25 23.83 -12.19 31.34
CA VAL A 25 24.57 -11.44 30.31
C VAL A 25 24.20 -11.93 28.90
N GLY A 26 24.12 -13.24 28.69
CA GLY A 26 23.71 -13.83 27.41
C GLY A 26 22.31 -13.42 26.98
N VAL A 27 21.33 -13.46 27.89
CA VAL A 27 19.95 -13.02 27.63
C VAL A 27 19.89 -11.52 27.33
N THR A 28 20.67 -10.70 28.04
CA THR A 28 20.68 -9.25 27.84
C THR A 28 21.27 -8.87 26.48
N ILE A 29 22.40 -9.49 26.09
CA ILE A 29 23.02 -9.28 24.78
C ILE A 29 22.07 -9.76 23.67
N PHE A 30 21.42 -10.91 23.85
CA PHE A 30 20.46 -11.44 22.89
C PHE A 30 19.24 -10.52 22.72
N ALA A 31 18.68 -10.01 23.82
CA ALA A 31 17.55 -9.08 23.78
C ALA A 31 17.91 -7.76 23.08
N LEU A 32 19.08 -7.20 23.38
CA LEU A 32 19.58 -5.98 22.72
C LEU A 32 19.88 -6.21 21.23
N ALA A 33 20.39 -7.39 20.86
CA ALA A 33 20.63 -7.75 19.46
C ALA A 33 19.35 -8.02 18.66
N MET A 34 18.28 -8.48 19.31
CA MET A 34 16.99 -8.77 18.67
C MET A 34 16.11 -7.52 18.50
N MET A 35 16.30 -6.49 19.32
CA MET A 35 15.49 -5.26 19.28
C MET A 35 15.54 -4.55 17.90
N PRO A 36 16.71 -4.40 17.24
CA PRO A 36 16.79 -3.81 15.89
C PRO A 36 16.12 -4.68 14.81
N LEU A 37 16.19 -6.00 14.93
CA LEU A 37 15.56 -6.92 13.96
C LEU A 37 14.04 -6.84 14.00
N MET A 38 13.45 -6.72 15.19
CA MET A 38 12.02 -6.50 15.36
C MET A 38 11.58 -5.13 14.80
N TRP A 39 12.38 -4.08 15.03
CA TRP A 39 12.09 -2.76 14.47
C TRP A 39 12.11 -2.78 12.92
N LEU A 40 13.16 -3.35 12.32
CA LEU A 40 13.28 -3.46 10.86
C LEU A 40 12.08 -4.19 10.22
N GLY A 41 11.60 -5.27 10.84
CA GLY A 41 10.41 -6.00 10.37
C GLY A 41 9.15 -5.14 10.31
N THR A 42 8.88 -4.34 11.36
CA THR A 42 7.68 -3.47 11.41
C THR A 42 7.74 -2.29 10.43
N SER A 43 8.94 -1.78 10.14
CA SER A 43 9.12 -0.69 9.16
C SER A 43 8.90 -1.15 7.71
N GLN A 44 9.35 -2.37 7.38
CA GLN A 44 9.17 -2.94 6.04
C GLN A 44 7.71 -3.28 5.74
N THR A 45 6.95 -3.81 6.70
CA THR A 45 5.53 -4.12 6.49
C THR A 45 4.70 -2.85 6.29
N ARG A 46 4.97 -1.79 7.06
CA ARG A 46 4.34 -0.47 6.86
C ARG A 46 4.70 0.16 5.52
N GLY A 47 5.98 0.07 5.12
CA GLY A 47 6.44 0.56 3.81
C GLY A 47 5.79 -0.17 2.64
N ALA A 48 5.78 -1.51 2.67
CA ALA A 48 5.15 -2.34 1.64
C ALA A 48 3.64 -2.09 1.54
N TYR A 49 2.97 -1.93 2.68
CA TYR A 49 1.53 -1.64 2.71
C TYR A 49 1.19 -0.26 2.13
N SER A 50 2.00 0.76 2.43
CA SER A 50 1.87 2.10 1.85
C SER A 50 2.08 2.09 0.33
N ILE A 51 3.07 1.36 -0.16
CA ILE A 51 3.33 1.18 -1.60
C ILE A 51 2.16 0.45 -2.27
N GLY A 52 1.63 -0.60 -1.65
CA GLY A 52 0.46 -1.32 -2.16
C GLY A 52 -0.75 -0.40 -2.36
N LYS A 53 -1.07 0.42 -1.36
CA LYS A 53 -2.15 1.43 -1.47
C LYS A 53 -1.88 2.46 -2.57
N HIS A 54 -0.64 2.91 -2.72
CA HIS A 54 -0.24 3.83 -3.79
C HIS A 54 -0.41 3.22 -5.19
N MET A 55 -0.01 1.96 -5.36
CA MET A 55 -0.19 1.22 -6.62
C MET A 55 -1.67 1.05 -6.96
N MET A 56 -2.51 0.67 -5.98
CA MET A 56 -3.95 0.55 -6.17
C MET A 56 -4.59 1.91 -6.54
N ALA A 57 -4.23 2.99 -5.83
CA ALA A 57 -4.72 4.33 -6.15
C ALA A 57 -4.36 4.75 -7.59
N SER A 58 -3.14 4.40 -8.03
CA SER A 58 -2.68 4.65 -9.41
C SER A 58 -3.48 3.85 -10.44
N GLN A 59 -3.77 2.58 -10.17
CA GLN A 59 -4.58 1.73 -11.05
C GLN A 59 -6.03 2.24 -11.14
N ILE A 60 -6.61 2.67 -10.02
CA ILE A 60 -7.95 3.28 -9.98
C ILE A 60 -7.96 4.55 -10.85
N ALA A 61 -7.00 5.46 -10.64
CA ALA A 61 -6.90 6.69 -11.40
C ALA A 61 -6.73 6.42 -12.91
N ALA A 62 -5.89 5.44 -13.27
CA ALA A 62 -5.68 5.04 -14.66
C ALA A 62 -6.96 4.46 -15.28
N SER A 63 -7.66 3.57 -14.58
CA SER A 63 -8.93 2.99 -15.03
C SER A 63 -9.99 4.05 -15.31
N PHE A 64 -10.10 5.06 -14.42
CA PHE A 64 -10.99 6.19 -14.64
C PHE A 64 -10.62 6.98 -15.89
N ILE A 65 -9.34 7.30 -16.07
CA ILE A 65 -8.87 8.01 -17.26
C ILE A 65 -9.12 7.20 -18.53
N ASP A 66 -8.83 5.91 -18.53
CA ASP A 66 -9.03 5.04 -19.69
C ASP A 66 -10.51 4.99 -20.09
N ASN A 67 -11.41 4.90 -19.12
CA ASN A 67 -12.85 4.94 -19.38
C ASN A 67 -13.31 6.29 -19.94
N LEU A 68 -12.77 7.40 -19.45
CA LEU A 68 -13.05 8.73 -19.99
C LEU A 68 -12.45 8.96 -21.38
N LEU A 69 -11.28 8.38 -21.64
CA LEU A 69 -10.58 8.49 -22.92
C LEU A 69 -11.30 7.73 -24.04
N LYS A 70 -11.99 6.62 -23.73
CA LYS A 70 -12.79 5.86 -24.69
C LYS A 70 -14.01 6.63 -25.23
N LEU A 71 -14.55 7.59 -24.47
CA LEU A 71 -15.74 8.34 -24.86
C LEU A 71 -15.43 9.42 -25.91
N PRO A 72 -16.37 9.81 -26.79
CA PRO A 72 -16.24 11.00 -27.62
C PRO A 72 -16.00 12.28 -26.79
N TYR A 73 -15.40 13.31 -27.38
CA TYR A 73 -15.04 14.56 -26.68
C TYR A 73 -16.21 15.18 -25.89
N LYS A 74 -17.38 15.31 -26.52
CA LYS A 74 -18.57 15.93 -25.90
C LYS A 74 -19.09 15.11 -24.72
N GLU A 75 -19.22 13.80 -24.89
CA GLU A 75 -19.67 12.89 -23.83
C GLU A 75 -18.67 12.83 -22.66
N CYS A 76 -17.38 12.86 -22.97
CA CYS A 76 -16.31 12.91 -21.96
C CYS A 76 -16.41 14.18 -21.11
N LEU A 77 -16.61 15.33 -21.76
CA LEU A 77 -16.77 16.62 -21.09
C LEU A 77 -18.00 16.65 -20.19
N GLU A 78 -19.16 16.20 -20.68
CA GLU A 78 -20.39 16.13 -19.88
C GLU A 78 -20.23 15.20 -18.68
N LYS A 79 -19.65 14.00 -18.89
CA LYS A 79 -19.43 13.03 -17.81
C LYS A 79 -18.46 13.57 -16.76
N VAL A 80 -17.39 14.25 -17.17
CA VAL A 80 -16.40 14.81 -16.24
C VAL A 80 -16.93 16.02 -15.49
N GLN A 81 -17.74 16.87 -16.12
CA GLN A 81 -18.42 17.97 -15.42
C GLN A 81 -19.42 17.44 -14.38
N ALA A 82 -20.17 16.38 -14.71
CA ALA A 82 -21.06 15.72 -13.76
C ALA A 82 -20.29 15.13 -12.56
N LEU A 83 -19.16 14.47 -12.82
CA LEU A 83 -18.31 13.90 -11.77
C LEU A 83 -17.60 14.99 -10.94
N LYS A 84 -17.18 16.09 -11.56
CA LYS A 84 -16.60 17.25 -10.88
C LYS A 84 -17.62 17.90 -9.92
N ALA A 85 -18.88 17.98 -10.32
CA ALA A 85 -19.95 18.52 -9.48
C ALA A 85 -20.24 17.68 -8.22
N GLN A 86 -19.92 16.38 -8.24
CA GLN A 86 -20.08 15.50 -7.08
C GLN A 86 -18.99 15.71 -6.02
N GLY A 87 -17.85 16.31 -6.38
CA GLY A 87 -16.75 16.58 -5.46
C GLY A 87 -15.96 15.34 -5.09
N ARG A 88 -15.67 15.16 -3.79
CA ARG A 88 -14.94 14.00 -3.28
C ARG A 88 -15.91 12.86 -3.00
N THR A 89 -15.78 11.78 -3.76
CA THR A 89 -16.67 10.63 -3.68
C THR A 89 -15.89 9.38 -3.26
N PRO A 90 -16.44 8.54 -2.36
CA PRO A 90 -15.85 7.24 -2.06
C PRO A 90 -15.71 6.39 -3.31
N VAL A 91 -14.57 5.71 -3.45
CA VAL A 91 -14.30 4.85 -4.61
C VAL A 91 -15.30 3.70 -4.72
N LEU A 92 -15.78 3.20 -3.58
CA LEU A 92 -16.79 2.13 -3.53
C LEU A 92 -18.16 2.54 -4.11
N ASP A 93 -18.47 3.84 -4.18
CA ASP A 93 -19.75 4.31 -4.70
C ASP A 93 -19.76 4.43 -6.23
N ASN A 94 -18.63 4.19 -6.89
CA ASN A 94 -18.52 4.30 -8.33
C ASN A 94 -18.93 2.98 -9.03
N GLU A 95 -20.02 3.01 -9.79
CA GLU A 95 -20.55 1.85 -10.52
C GLU A 95 -19.56 1.28 -11.55
N ASP A 96 -18.78 2.13 -12.24
CA ASP A 96 -17.79 1.69 -13.24
C ASP A 96 -16.65 0.91 -12.58
N LEU A 97 -16.24 1.35 -11.37
CA LEU A 97 -15.25 0.63 -10.59
C LEU A 97 -15.84 -0.67 -10.01
N GLN A 98 -17.06 -0.62 -9.45
CA GLN A 98 -17.75 -1.82 -9.00
C GLN A 98 -17.88 -2.86 -10.13
N ALA A 99 -18.22 -2.46 -11.35
CA ALA A 99 -18.32 -3.38 -12.49
C ALA A 99 -16.98 -4.04 -12.86
N THR A 100 -15.88 -3.28 -12.77
CA THR A 100 -14.51 -3.82 -12.98
C THR A 100 -14.11 -4.78 -11.86
N LEU A 101 -14.62 -4.54 -10.65
CA LEU A 101 -14.32 -5.27 -9.43
C LEU A 101 -15.21 -6.52 -9.23
N GLN A 102 -16.48 -6.47 -9.66
CA GLN A 102 -17.49 -7.54 -9.58
C GLN A 102 -17.15 -8.77 -10.44
N VAL A 103 -16.20 -8.66 -11.37
CA VAL A 103 -15.65 -9.82 -12.09
C VAL A 103 -15.01 -10.84 -11.13
N VAL A 104 -14.65 -10.40 -9.91
CA VAL A 104 -14.07 -11.23 -8.85
C VAL A 104 -15.15 -11.58 -7.82
N ASN A 105 -16.09 -12.44 -8.22
CA ASN A 105 -17.31 -12.77 -7.46
C ASN A 105 -17.08 -13.81 -6.33
N ASP A 106 -15.98 -13.67 -5.58
CA ASP A 106 -15.68 -14.47 -4.39
C ASP A 106 -15.96 -13.64 -3.13
N GLN A 107 -16.85 -14.14 -2.26
CA GLN A 107 -17.26 -13.43 -1.02
C GLN A 107 -16.10 -13.02 -0.11
N GLY A 108 -15.03 -13.81 -0.04
CA GLY A 108 -13.84 -13.48 0.74
C GLY A 108 -13.11 -12.25 0.17
N ILE A 109 -13.04 -12.15 -1.15
CA ILE A 109 -12.38 -11.05 -1.85
C ILE A 109 -13.20 -9.76 -1.69
N GLN A 110 -14.53 -9.85 -1.72
CA GLN A 110 -15.41 -8.70 -1.53
C GLN A 110 -15.26 -8.06 -0.13
N SER A 111 -15.17 -8.88 0.92
CA SER A 111 -14.93 -8.40 2.29
C SER A 111 -13.55 -7.74 2.45
N ASP A 112 -12.53 -8.33 1.84
CA ASP A 112 -11.17 -7.77 1.85
C ASP A 112 -11.10 -6.44 1.07
N MET A 113 -11.91 -6.31 0.03
CA MET A 113 -12.00 -5.10 -0.79
C MET A 113 -12.74 -3.96 -0.09
N GLU A 114 -13.87 -4.23 0.55
CA GLU A 114 -14.58 -3.22 1.36
C GLU A 114 -13.65 -2.67 2.45
N THR A 115 -12.84 -3.55 3.06
CA THR A 115 -11.84 -3.15 4.06
C THR A 115 -10.73 -2.31 3.43
N SER A 116 -10.17 -2.74 2.30
CA SER A 116 -9.02 -2.10 1.66
C SER A 116 -9.35 -0.74 1.02
N PHE A 117 -10.54 -0.61 0.42
CA PHE A 117 -10.97 0.60 -0.28
C PHE A 117 -11.85 1.53 0.56
N ARG A 118 -12.14 1.18 1.82
CA ARG A 118 -12.98 1.98 2.74
C ARG A 118 -12.62 3.46 2.78
N PHE A 119 -11.33 3.76 2.74
CA PHE A 119 -10.80 5.12 2.86
C PHE A 119 -10.34 5.72 1.53
N PHE A 120 -10.57 5.02 0.42
CA PHE A 120 -10.24 5.53 -0.90
C PHE A 120 -11.35 6.47 -1.37
N GLN A 121 -10.94 7.68 -1.75
CA GLN A 121 -11.83 8.69 -2.31
C GLN A 121 -11.25 9.17 -3.62
N TYR A 122 -12.08 9.62 -4.55
CA TYR A 122 -11.63 10.22 -5.79
C TYR A 122 -12.27 11.58 -5.99
N GLN A 123 -11.60 12.42 -6.77
CA GLN A 123 -12.08 13.72 -7.20
C GLN A 123 -11.65 13.96 -8.64
N PHE A 124 -12.61 14.43 -9.44
CA PHE A 124 -12.35 14.86 -10.81
C PHE A 124 -12.22 16.38 -10.86
N ASP A 125 -11.26 16.85 -11.64
CA ASP A 125 -11.15 18.24 -12.04
C ASP A 125 -10.89 18.32 -13.54
N CYS A 126 -11.42 19.35 -14.17
CA CYS A 126 -11.25 19.58 -15.59
C CYS A 126 -11.07 21.06 -15.90
N ASP A 127 -10.21 21.30 -16.89
CA ASP A 127 -9.96 22.60 -17.49
C ASP A 127 -10.11 22.45 -19.01
N GLU A 128 -10.94 23.30 -19.61
CA GLU A 128 -11.24 23.27 -21.02
C GLU A 128 -10.68 24.52 -21.70
N ASN A 129 -9.97 24.31 -22.79
CA ASN A 129 -9.63 25.36 -23.73
C ASN A 129 -10.52 25.24 -24.97
N ASP A 130 -11.62 25.99 -24.97
CA ASP A 130 -12.63 26.02 -26.05
C ASP A 130 -12.03 26.34 -27.42
N LYS A 131 -10.99 27.18 -27.47
CA LYS A 131 -10.38 27.62 -28.73
C LYS A 131 -9.63 26.49 -29.43
N ASP A 132 -8.95 25.67 -28.64
CA ASP A 132 -8.12 24.57 -29.15
C ASP A 132 -8.82 23.21 -29.04
N ARG A 133 -10.03 23.16 -28.46
CA ARG A 133 -10.77 21.92 -28.12
C ARG A 133 -9.90 20.94 -27.35
N ILE A 134 -9.16 21.47 -26.37
CA ILE A 134 -8.30 20.68 -25.50
C ILE A 134 -8.99 20.57 -24.15
N LEU A 135 -9.30 19.34 -23.74
CA LEU A 135 -9.82 19.03 -22.43
C LEU A 135 -8.70 18.45 -21.58
N ARG A 136 -8.32 19.17 -20.52
CA ARG A 136 -7.40 18.67 -19.50
C ARG A 136 -8.21 17.98 -18.41
N LEU A 137 -8.01 16.67 -18.30
CA LEU A 137 -8.60 15.82 -17.29
C LEU A 137 -7.60 15.63 -16.15
N ASN A 138 -8.03 15.93 -14.92
CA ASN A 138 -7.26 15.65 -13.73
C ASN A 138 -8.09 14.73 -12.84
N VAL A 139 -7.51 13.59 -12.46
CA VAL A 139 -8.11 12.63 -11.54
C VAL A 139 -7.21 12.53 -10.33
N GLU A 140 -7.76 12.79 -9.16
CA GLU A 140 -7.02 12.65 -7.90
C GLU A 140 -7.69 11.60 -7.03
N VAL A 141 -6.93 10.57 -6.64
CA VAL A 141 -7.37 9.49 -5.75
C VAL A 141 -6.66 9.67 -4.42
N PHE A 142 -7.43 9.87 -3.37
CA PHE A 142 -6.98 10.02 -2.00
C PHE A 142 -7.07 8.69 -1.26
N TYR A 143 -6.09 8.39 -0.42
CA TYR A 143 -6.06 7.20 0.42
C TYR A 143 -5.32 7.51 1.74
N ARG A 144 -5.63 6.73 2.79
CA ARG A 144 -4.94 6.84 4.09
C ARG A 144 -3.76 5.87 4.13
N VAL A 145 -2.57 6.39 4.42
CA VAL A 145 -1.37 5.57 4.64
C VAL A 145 -1.49 4.79 5.95
N ASP A 146 -2.03 5.43 7.00
CA ASP A 146 -2.39 4.81 8.28
C ASP A 146 -3.89 4.99 8.53
N GLU A 147 -4.61 3.88 8.69
CA GLU A 147 -6.06 3.90 8.86
C GLU A 147 -6.50 4.55 10.18
N GLY A 148 -5.62 4.55 11.18
CA GLY A 148 -5.85 5.16 12.49
C GLY A 148 -5.57 6.67 12.54
N ASP A 149 -4.98 7.27 11.49
CA ASP A 149 -4.62 8.68 11.47
C ASP A 149 -5.17 9.39 10.23
N GLU A 150 -6.12 10.30 10.44
CA GLU A 150 -6.72 11.12 9.37
C GLU A 150 -5.70 12.05 8.71
N LYS A 151 -4.60 12.39 9.40
CA LYS A 151 -3.53 13.24 8.86
C LYS A 151 -2.62 12.50 7.88
N SER A 152 -2.74 11.17 7.80
CA SER A 152 -1.96 10.33 6.88
C SER A 152 -2.53 10.28 5.45
N LEU A 153 -3.39 11.24 5.09
CA LEU A 153 -3.99 11.33 3.76
C LEU A 153 -2.91 11.59 2.71
N ALA A 154 -2.72 10.63 1.82
CA ALA A 154 -1.91 10.75 0.61
C ALA A 154 -2.84 10.80 -0.61
N SER A 155 -2.32 11.29 -1.73
CA SER A 155 -3.06 11.27 -2.99
C SER A 155 -2.17 10.90 -4.18
N VAL A 156 -2.80 10.29 -5.18
CA VAL A 156 -2.25 10.12 -6.52
C VAL A 156 -3.04 10.98 -7.46
N ARG A 157 -2.36 11.87 -8.18
CA ARG A 157 -2.97 12.68 -9.23
C ARG A 157 -2.45 12.25 -10.59
N LEU A 158 -3.36 11.92 -11.50
CA LEU A 158 -3.07 11.71 -12.91
C LEU A 158 -3.72 12.80 -13.74
N ASN A 159 -2.95 13.33 -14.69
CA ASN A 159 -3.39 14.39 -15.59
C ASN A 159 -3.23 13.91 -17.04
N VAL A 160 -4.27 14.08 -17.85
CA VAL A 160 -4.27 13.71 -19.26
C VAL A 160 -4.94 14.79 -20.09
N LEU A 161 -4.45 14.95 -21.33
CA LEU A 161 -5.05 15.82 -22.33
C LEU A 161 -5.84 14.98 -23.32
N LYS A 162 -7.11 15.34 -23.51
CA LYS A 162 -7.95 14.82 -24.58
C LYS A 162 -8.16 15.91 -25.62
N PHE A 163 -7.86 15.59 -26.86
CA PHE A 163 -8.06 16.49 -27.99
C PHE A 163 -9.42 16.19 -28.62
N GLY A 164 -10.22 17.23 -28.87
CA GLY A 164 -11.41 17.10 -29.69
C GLY A 164 -11.00 16.87 -31.15
N ASP A 165 -11.70 15.98 -31.85
CA ASP A 165 -11.46 15.77 -33.28
C ASP A 165 -11.56 17.10 -34.04
N ARG A 166 -10.49 17.46 -34.75
CA ARG A 166 -10.49 18.42 -35.84
C ARG A 166 -11.00 17.74 -37.11
N ASN A 167 -12.17 17.11 -37.05
CA ASN A 167 -12.87 16.72 -38.26
C ASN A 167 -13.79 17.87 -38.64
N GLY A 168 -13.35 18.60 -39.68
CA GLY A 168 -14.22 19.44 -40.50
C GLY A 168 -15.14 18.59 -41.38
#